data_AF-A0A968P1S7-F1
#
_entry.id   AF-A0A968P1S7-F1
#
_cell.length_a   1.000
_cell.length_b   1.000
_cell.length_c   1.000
_cell.angle_alpha   90.00
_cell.angle_beta   90.00
_cell.angle_gamma   90.00
#
_symmetry.space_group_name_H-M   'P 1'
#
loop_
_entity.id
_entity.type
_entity.pdbx_description
1 polymer ?
#
loop_
_entity_poly.entity_id
_entity_poly.type
_entity_poly.pdbx_seq_one_letter_code
_entity_poly.pdbx_strand_id
1 'polypeptide(L)'
;DCGAVVAARRAGVIDSVDAERVIVRVTSADAETGESKDFGADIYQLIKFRRSNQNTCINQKPVIEVGTWVKKGDVLADGPCTEEGELALGRNVLVAFMPWRGYNFEDAILVSEKLVKEDYYTSIHIEEFEIEARDTKLGPEEVTRDIPNVSESALKDLDESGIVRIGAKVKSGDILVGKVTPKGETQLTPEEKLLRAIFGEKAGDVRDASLKVPPGIEGTVVDVKIFSRKGVEKDLRAKEIEDEEIARLQKNIKDESRILTEERNKKIRDLLEGQEVFADVKARTGEVLLKPGDRVSHEVLERLTRQEVLRLPLRDAKVLDTVESLYRKTDSHIDVIHRVNEERVQLLQKGDELPPGVIKLVKVYVAMKRKLQVGDKMAGRHGNKGVISRILPVEDMPYLPDGTPVEIVLNPLGVPSRMNVGQILETHLGWAGRALGLKFATPVFDGATERNLKDLLTEAELPQSGKTTLHDGITGEAFEQQITVGYIYMLKLSHLVDDKIHARSIGPYSLITQQPLGGKAQFGGQRFGEMEVWALEAYGAAYTLQELLTVKSDDVEGRSKIYEAIVKGDVPDDPGLPESFNVLVRELQSLCLDVELLKT
;
A
#
# COMPACT_ATOMS: atom_id res chain seq x y z
N ASP A 1 -12.70 14.18 9.05
CA ASP A 1 -12.93 13.12 10.07
C ASP A 1 -11.98 11.93 10.00
N CYS A 2 -11.83 11.23 8.87
CA CYS A 2 -10.97 10.03 8.78
C CYS A 2 -9.46 10.31 8.72
N GLY A 3 -9.04 11.54 8.40
CA GLY A 3 -7.62 11.92 8.25
C GLY A 3 -6.92 11.37 7.00
N ALA A 4 -7.64 10.64 6.13
CA ALA A 4 -7.09 10.11 4.88
C ALA A 4 -6.92 11.19 3.80
N VAL A 5 -7.87 12.12 3.75
CA VAL A 5 -7.88 13.29 2.86
C VAL A 5 -7.09 14.42 3.52
N VAL A 6 -6.32 15.16 2.72
CA VAL A 6 -5.60 16.35 3.18
C VAL A 6 -6.51 17.54 3.05
N ALA A 7 -6.93 18.11 4.18
CA ALA A 7 -7.76 19.31 4.22
C ALA A 7 -6.94 20.55 4.59
N ALA A 8 -7.34 21.71 4.04
CA ALA A 8 -6.73 22.99 4.34
C ALA A 8 -6.96 23.39 5.80
N ARG A 9 -5.88 23.68 6.53
CA ARG A 9 -5.92 24.16 7.92
C ARG A 9 -6.35 25.63 8.01
N ARG A 10 -5.94 26.44 7.04
CA ARG A 10 -6.17 27.88 6.96
C ARG A 10 -6.61 28.26 5.54
N ALA A 11 -7.38 29.34 5.44
CA ALA A 11 -7.79 29.87 4.15
C ALA A 11 -6.62 30.55 3.43
N GLY A 12 -6.54 30.39 2.12
CA GLY A 12 -5.37 30.84 1.35
C GLY A 12 -5.49 30.62 -0.14
N VAL A 13 -4.45 31.02 -0.85
CA VAL A 13 -4.29 30.76 -2.29
C VAL A 13 -3.23 29.68 -2.46
N ILE A 14 -3.47 28.73 -3.36
CA ILE A 14 -2.47 27.70 -3.70
C ILE A 14 -1.29 28.35 -4.43
N ASP A 15 -0.09 28.28 -3.84
CA ASP A 15 1.15 28.81 -4.43
C ASP A 15 1.80 27.80 -5.38
N SER A 16 1.90 26.54 -4.95
CA SER A 16 2.43 25.46 -5.77
C SER A 16 1.80 24.13 -5.42
N VAL A 17 1.65 23.29 -6.44
CA VAL A 17 1.12 21.92 -6.35
C VAL A 17 2.11 20.99 -6.99
N ASP A 18 2.54 20.00 -6.23
CA ASP A 18 3.38 18.90 -6.71
C ASP A 18 2.75 17.57 -6.27
N ALA A 19 3.17 16.47 -6.88
CA ALA A 19 2.71 15.14 -6.52
C ALA A 19 3.08 14.76 -5.08
N GLU A 20 4.13 15.37 -4.50
CA GLU A 20 4.64 15.11 -3.15
C GLU A 20 4.20 16.15 -2.09
N ARG A 21 3.85 17.37 -2.49
CA ARG A 21 3.50 18.43 -1.55
C ARG A 21 2.59 19.49 -2.17
N VAL A 22 1.78 20.10 -1.32
CA VAL A 22 0.94 21.26 -1.66
C VAL A 22 1.34 22.43 -0.78
N ILE A 23 1.54 23.61 -1.36
CA ILE A 23 1.88 24.82 -0.61
C ILE A 23 0.74 25.81 -0.71
N VAL A 24 0.19 26.19 0.45
CA VAL A 24 -0.89 27.17 0.56
C VAL A 24 -0.31 28.46 1.15
N ARG A 25 -0.43 29.55 0.39
CA ARG A 25 -0.13 30.90 0.84
C ARG A 25 -1.33 31.42 1.63
N VAL A 26 -1.16 31.61 2.93
CA VAL A 26 -2.27 31.97 3.83
C VAL A 26 -2.64 33.43 3.62
N THR A 27 -3.90 33.69 3.29
CA THR A 27 -4.44 35.04 3.20
C THR A 27 -5.06 35.43 4.53
N SER A 28 -4.71 36.61 5.04
CA SER A 28 -5.30 37.20 6.23
C SER A 28 -6.72 37.67 5.96
N ALA A 29 -7.68 36.77 6.06
CA ALA A 29 -9.10 37.09 5.92
C ALA A 29 -9.98 36.26 6.87
N ASP A 30 -9.57 36.07 8.13
CA ASP A 30 -10.50 35.71 9.20
C ASP A 30 -10.82 36.98 10.00
N ALA A 31 -11.98 37.56 9.69
CA ALA A 31 -12.48 38.81 10.28
C ALA A 31 -13.14 38.63 11.66
N GLU A 32 -13.07 37.44 12.28
CA GLU A 32 -13.85 37.14 13.49
C GLU A 32 -13.06 37.18 14.81
N THR A 33 -11.72 37.14 14.80
CA THR A 33 -10.95 36.98 16.05
C THR A 33 -10.09 38.15 16.48
N GLY A 34 -10.08 39.29 15.75
CA GLY A 34 -9.47 40.55 16.24
C GLY A 34 -7.97 40.50 16.59
N GLU A 35 -7.30 39.36 16.38
CA GLU A 35 -5.89 39.18 16.61
C GLU A 35 -5.16 39.17 15.27
N SER A 36 -4.20 40.07 15.10
CA SER A 36 -3.22 40.00 14.02
C SER A 36 -2.44 38.68 14.10
N LYS A 37 -2.88 37.62 13.41
CA LYS A 37 -2.24 36.30 13.50
C LYS A 37 -1.88 35.72 12.14
N ASP A 38 -0.58 35.53 12.00
CA ASP A 38 0.19 34.66 11.12
C ASP A 38 0.03 34.81 9.61
N PHE A 39 0.98 35.55 9.02
CA PHE A 39 1.30 35.48 7.59
C PHE A 39 2.38 34.41 7.43
N GLY A 40 2.15 33.47 6.51
CA GLY A 40 3.03 32.34 6.30
C GLY A 40 2.56 31.43 5.19
N ALA A 41 3.35 30.38 4.94
CA ALA A 41 3.00 29.30 4.05
C ALA A 41 2.64 28.07 4.89
N ASP A 42 1.56 27.38 4.54
CA ASP A 42 1.33 26.02 5.01
C ASP A 42 1.84 25.04 3.96
N ILE A 43 2.84 24.23 4.33
CA ILE A 43 3.34 23.14 3.49
C ILE A 43 2.68 21.84 3.93
N TYR A 44 1.93 21.22 3.02
CA TYR A 44 1.28 19.93 3.21
C TYR A 44 2.08 18.85 2.49
N GLN A 45 2.84 18.05 3.24
CA GLN A 45 3.53 16.89 2.70
C GLN A 45 2.53 15.76 2.42
N LEU A 46 2.44 15.30 1.18
CA LEU A 46 1.55 14.21 0.78
C LEU A 46 2.21 12.86 1.03
N ILE A 47 1.41 11.90 1.49
CA ILE A 47 1.86 10.52 1.68
C ILE A 47 1.85 9.80 0.33
N LYS A 48 3.02 9.32 -0.12
CA LYS A 48 3.17 8.59 -1.38
C LYS A 48 3.49 7.13 -1.13
N PHE A 49 2.73 6.23 -1.77
CA PHE A 49 2.96 4.79 -1.79
C PHE A 49 3.38 4.19 -0.44
N ARG A 50 2.69 4.56 0.65
CA ARG A 50 3.00 4.07 1.98
C ARG A 50 2.24 2.76 2.25
N ARG A 51 2.91 1.79 2.86
CA ARG A 51 2.28 0.56 3.34
C ARG A 51 1.26 0.84 4.44
N SER A 52 0.08 0.22 4.35
CA SER A 52 -0.90 0.14 5.44
C SER A 52 -0.69 -1.11 6.31
N ASN A 53 -1.35 -1.17 7.47
CA ASN A 53 -1.29 -2.35 8.34
C ASN A 53 -1.80 -3.64 7.68
N GLN A 54 -2.68 -3.52 6.66
CA GLN A 54 -3.21 -4.65 5.90
C GLN A 54 -2.47 -4.85 4.57
N ASN A 55 -1.24 -4.35 4.47
CA ASN A 55 -0.39 -4.43 3.26
C ASN A 55 -1.02 -3.77 2.02
N THR A 56 -1.98 -2.86 2.19
CA THR A 56 -2.53 -2.06 1.09
C THR A 56 -1.71 -0.78 0.89
N CYS A 57 -1.95 -0.09 -0.22
CA CYS A 57 -1.29 1.16 -0.55
C CYS A 57 -2.07 2.39 -0.04
N ILE A 58 -1.41 3.22 0.76
CA ILE A 58 -1.86 4.58 1.10
C ILE A 58 -1.12 5.54 0.19
N ASN A 59 -1.87 6.19 -0.71
CA ASN A 59 -1.32 7.17 -1.63
C ASN A 59 -2.26 8.36 -1.73
N GLN A 60 -1.73 9.55 -1.51
CA GLN A 60 -2.44 10.80 -1.64
C GLN A 60 -2.17 11.45 -3.00
N LYS A 61 -3.19 12.07 -3.58
CA LYS A 61 -3.11 12.75 -4.88
C LYS A 61 -3.69 14.16 -4.75
N PRO A 62 -2.96 15.21 -5.16
CA PRO A 62 -3.51 16.55 -5.15
C PRO A 62 -4.69 16.64 -6.13
N VAL A 63 -5.75 17.34 -5.72
CA VAL A 63 -6.95 17.60 -6.54
C VAL A 63 -7.13 19.06 -6.91
N ILE A 64 -6.39 19.96 -6.25
CA ILE A 64 -6.47 21.40 -6.47
C ILE A 64 -5.44 21.89 -7.49
N GLU A 65 -5.75 23.00 -8.15
CA GLU A 65 -4.87 23.66 -9.11
C GLU A 65 -4.19 24.89 -8.50
N VAL A 66 -3.02 25.26 -9.05
CA VAL A 66 -2.27 26.45 -8.65
C VAL A 66 -3.11 27.72 -8.89
N GLY A 67 -3.11 28.64 -7.91
CA GLY A 67 -3.88 29.87 -7.98
C GLY A 67 -5.32 29.77 -7.48
N THR A 68 -5.82 28.56 -7.19
CA THR A 68 -7.15 28.37 -6.58
C THR A 68 -7.16 28.95 -5.17
N TRP A 69 -8.25 29.65 -4.82
CA TRP A 69 -8.48 30.08 -3.43
C TRP A 69 -9.26 29.01 -2.67
N VAL A 70 -8.77 28.65 -1.48
CA VAL A 70 -9.32 27.57 -0.64
C VAL A 70 -9.72 28.10 0.74
N LYS A 71 -10.81 27.58 1.27
CA LYS A 71 -11.28 27.83 2.64
C LYS A 71 -10.69 26.81 3.62
N LYS A 72 -10.75 27.13 4.91
CA LYS A 72 -10.48 26.16 5.97
C LYS A 72 -11.43 24.96 5.83
N GLY A 73 -10.87 23.77 5.74
CA GLY A 73 -11.61 22.51 5.58
C GLY A 73 -11.73 22.01 4.14
N ASP A 74 -11.38 22.82 3.14
CA ASP A 74 -11.43 22.39 1.73
C ASP A 74 -10.40 21.29 1.46
N VAL A 75 -10.75 20.38 0.55
CA VAL A 75 -9.92 19.24 0.18
C VAL A 75 -8.79 19.66 -0.74
N LEU A 76 -7.55 19.47 -0.30
CA LEU A 76 -6.34 19.74 -1.08
C LEU A 76 -5.84 18.50 -1.83
N ALA A 77 -5.93 17.33 -1.20
CA ALA A 77 -5.52 16.06 -1.80
C ALA A 77 -6.41 14.91 -1.33
N ASP A 78 -6.82 14.09 -2.28
CA ASP A 78 -7.51 12.83 -2.02
C ASP A 78 -6.56 11.80 -1.43
N GLY A 79 -7.10 10.93 -0.59
CA GLY A 79 -6.41 9.77 -0.02
C GLY A 79 -6.71 8.47 -0.76
N PRO A 80 -6.41 7.31 -0.13
CA PRO A 80 -6.83 6.02 -0.65
C PRO A 80 -8.35 5.90 -0.62
N CYS A 81 -8.93 5.40 -1.71
CA CYS A 81 -10.37 5.18 -1.85
C CYS A 81 -11.22 6.44 -1.63
N THR A 82 -10.74 7.61 -2.08
CA THR A 82 -11.52 8.85 -2.13
C THR A 82 -11.42 9.50 -3.52
N GLU A 83 -12.46 10.23 -3.91
CA GLU A 83 -12.53 10.96 -5.18
C GLU A 83 -13.23 12.31 -4.92
N GLU A 84 -12.51 13.42 -5.12
CA GLU A 84 -12.99 14.79 -4.87
C GLU A 84 -13.52 15.00 -3.44
N GLY A 85 -12.91 14.34 -2.45
CA GLY A 85 -13.38 14.37 -1.05
C GLY A 85 -14.52 13.41 -0.71
N GLU A 86 -15.12 12.73 -1.69
CA GLU A 86 -16.13 11.69 -1.47
C GLU A 86 -15.48 10.32 -1.25
N LEU A 87 -16.14 9.44 -0.48
CA LEU A 87 -15.65 8.08 -0.22
C LEU A 87 -15.93 7.15 -1.41
N ALA A 88 -14.87 6.66 -2.05
CA ALA A 88 -14.90 5.81 -3.23
C ALA A 88 -14.19 4.45 -3.01
N LEU A 89 -14.86 3.52 -2.30
CA LEU A 89 -14.33 2.18 -1.96
C LEU A 89 -14.31 1.15 -3.11
N GLY A 90 -15.05 1.39 -4.18
CA GLY A 90 -15.31 0.46 -5.27
C GLY A 90 -15.65 1.19 -6.57
N ARG A 91 -16.33 0.50 -7.48
CA ARG A 91 -16.69 1.04 -8.80
C ARG A 91 -18.14 0.74 -9.12
N ASN A 92 -18.80 1.69 -9.79
CA ASN A 92 -20.09 1.45 -10.43
C ASN A 92 -19.84 0.62 -11.70
N VAL A 93 -20.52 -0.52 -11.82
CA VAL A 93 -20.39 -1.44 -12.95
C VAL A 93 -21.75 -1.82 -13.50
N LEU A 94 -21.83 -2.03 -14.81
CA LEU A 94 -23.05 -2.45 -15.49
C LEU A 94 -23.31 -3.94 -15.20
N VAL A 95 -24.44 -4.23 -14.58
CA VAL A 95 -24.81 -5.58 -14.16
C VAL A 95 -26.12 -6.05 -14.77
N ALA A 96 -26.22 -7.36 -14.97
CA ALA A 96 -27.46 -8.04 -15.34
C ALA A 96 -27.81 -9.14 -14.34
N PHE A 97 -29.09 -9.21 -13.95
CA PHE A 97 -29.61 -10.25 -13.06
C PHE A 97 -30.23 -11.39 -13.88
N MET A 98 -29.42 -12.38 -14.25
CA MET A 98 -29.86 -13.55 -15.02
C MET A 98 -28.98 -14.76 -14.74
N PRO A 99 -29.48 -16.00 -14.84
CA PRO A 99 -28.62 -17.17 -14.83
C PRO A 99 -27.76 -17.21 -16.10
N TRP A 100 -26.49 -17.60 -15.97
CA TRP A 100 -25.57 -17.72 -17.10
C TRP A 100 -24.86 -19.06 -17.11
N ARG A 101 -25.45 -20.06 -17.79
CA ARG A 101 -24.84 -21.39 -18.06
C ARG A 101 -24.20 -22.06 -16.84
N GLY A 102 -24.74 -21.81 -15.64
CA GLY A 102 -24.21 -22.33 -14.36
C GLY A 102 -22.96 -21.62 -13.81
N TYR A 103 -22.39 -20.64 -14.52
CA TYR A 103 -21.19 -19.93 -14.04
C TYR A 103 -21.48 -19.03 -12.84
N ASN A 104 -22.71 -18.55 -12.69
CA ASN A 104 -23.16 -17.79 -11.52
C ASN A 104 -24.02 -18.65 -10.57
N PHE A 105 -23.73 -19.95 -10.48
CA PHE A 105 -24.40 -20.83 -9.52
C PHE A 105 -24.11 -20.42 -8.07
N GLU A 106 -25.11 -20.58 -7.18
CA GLU A 106 -25.11 -20.02 -5.82
C GLU A 106 -24.75 -18.53 -5.81
N ASP A 107 -23.60 -18.19 -5.24
CA ASP A 107 -23.05 -16.85 -5.09
C ASP A 107 -21.87 -16.57 -6.03
N ALA A 108 -21.67 -17.41 -7.04
CA ALA A 108 -20.64 -17.18 -8.02
C ALA A 108 -20.95 -15.92 -8.84
N ILE A 109 -19.90 -15.15 -9.14
CA ILE A 109 -19.97 -13.92 -9.93
C ILE A 109 -19.24 -14.15 -11.24
N LEU A 110 -19.90 -13.81 -12.33
CA LEU A 110 -19.31 -13.79 -13.66
C LEU A 110 -18.84 -12.39 -13.99
N VAL A 111 -17.62 -12.25 -14.48
CA VAL A 111 -16.99 -10.95 -14.74
C VAL A 111 -16.54 -10.86 -16.19
N SER A 112 -16.74 -9.71 -16.82
CA SER A 112 -16.20 -9.43 -18.16
C SER A 112 -14.69 -9.20 -18.12
N GLU A 113 -13.99 -9.71 -19.13
CA GLU A 113 -12.56 -9.46 -19.36
C GLU A 113 -12.27 -7.95 -19.50
N LYS A 114 -13.25 -7.15 -19.95
CA LYS A 114 -13.13 -5.68 -20.01
C LYS A 114 -12.66 -5.08 -18.67
N LEU A 115 -13.24 -5.52 -17.56
CA LEU A 115 -12.90 -5.01 -16.23
C LEU A 115 -11.46 -5.34 -15.81
N VAL A 116 -10.91 -6.44 -16.33
CA VAL A 116 -9.52 -6.87 -16.08
C VAL A 116 -8.55 -6.11 -17.00
N LYS A 117 -8.92 -5.92 -18.27
CA LYS A 117 -8.15 -5.16 -19.27
C LYS A 117 -8.01 -3.69 -18.89
N GLU A 118 -9.10 -3.08 -18.40
CA GLU A 118 -9.14 -1.67 -17.99
C GLU A 118 -8.67 -1.44 -16.54
N ASP A 119 -8.16 -2.49 -15.86
CA ASP A 119 -7.59 -2.43 -14.50
C ASP A 119 -8.54 -1.82 -13.43
N TYR A 120 -9.86 -1.98 -13.58
CA TYR A 120 -10.88 -1.39 -12.68
C TYR A 120 -10.69 -1.80 -11.22
N TYR A 121 -10.36 -3.07 -11.00
CA TYR A 121 -10.19 -3.71 -9.69
C TYR A 121 -8.76 -4.16 -9.41
N THR A 122 -7.78 -3.53 -10.08
CA THR A 122 -6.36 -3.77 -9.81
C THR A 122 -5.95 -3.00 -8.56
N SER A 123 -5.51 -3.73 -7.53
CA SER A 123 -5.08 -3.16 -6.25
C SER A 123 -3.55 -3.15 -6.15
N ILE A 124 -3.01 -2.14 -5.47
CA ILE A 124 -1.58 -2.08 -5.14
C ILE A 124 -1.42 -2.56 -3.71
N HIS A 125 -0.64 -3.62 -3.54
CA HIS A 125 -0.24 -4.16 -2.25
C HIS A 125 1.23 -3.87 -2.03
N ILE A 126 1.58 -3.49 -0.81
CA ILE A 126 2.96 -3.19 -0.42
C ILE A 126 3.30 -4.11 0.73
N GLU A 127 4.20 -5.04 0.49
CA GLU A 127 4.71 -5.95 1.50
C GLU A 127 6.06 -5.47 2.00
N GLU A 128 6.28 -5.63 3.30
CA GLU A 128 7.51 -5.28 3.99
C GLU A 128 8.24 -6.58 4.33
N PHE A 129 9.45 -6.70 3.82
CA PHE A 129 10.37 -7.76 4.20
C PHE A 129 11.49 -7.15 5.03
N GLU A 130 11.83 -7.79 6.14
CA GLU A 130 12.89 -7.32 7.01
C GLU A 130 13.92 -8.41 7.26
N ILE A 131 15.17 -8.00 7.38
CA ILE A 131 16.28 -8.85 7.79
C ILE A 131 17.17 -8.12 8.78
N GLU A 132 17.53 -8.84 9.83
CA GLU A 132 18.45 -8.38 10.86
C GLU A 132 19.80 -9.06 10.69
N ALA A 133 20.86 -8.25 10.77
CA ALA A 133 22.23 -8.71 10.95
C ALA A 133 22.56 -8.64 12.44
N ARG A 134 22.86 -9.80 13.02
CA ARG A 134 23.09 -9.94 14.47
C ARG A 134 24.54 -10.26 14.77
N ASP A 135 24.97 -9.84 15.95
CA ASP A 135 26.22 -10.29 16.54
C ASP A 135 26.02 -11.68 17.16
N THR A 136 26.71 -12.68 16.62
CA THR A 136 26.61 -14.07 17.08
C THR A 136 27.86 -14.48 17.84
N LYS A 137 27.78 -15.58 18.60
CA LYS A 137 28.95 -16.11 19.33
C LYS A 137 30.12 -16.50 18.42
N LEU A 138 29.85 -16.80 17.15
CA LEU A 138 30.86 -17.18 16.16
C LEU A 138 31.44 -15.98 15.40
N GLY A 139 30.84 -14.80 15.58
CA GLY A 139 31.20 -13.56 14.90
C GLY A 139 29.97 -12.76 14.46
N PRO A 140 30.18 -11.51 14.02
CA PRO A 140 29.11 -10.68 13.49
C PRO A 140 28.59 -11.23 12.16
N GLU A 141 27.27 -11.21 11.96
CA GLU A 141 26.69 -11.37 10.64
C GLU A 141 26.90 -10.10 9.81
N GLU A 142 27.18 -10.28 8.53
CA GLU A 142 27.47 -9.17 7.62
C GLU A 142 26.44 -9.12 6.49
N VAL A 143 26.04 -7.89 6.13
CA VAL A 143 25.24 -7.62 4.94
C VAL A 143 26.22 -7.28 3.83
N THR A 144 26.31 -8.15 2.83
CA THR A 144 27.30 -8.05 1.76
C THR A 144 26.78 -8.69 0.48
N ARG A 145 27.31 -8.23 -0.66
CA ARG A 145 27.07 -8.82 -1.99
C ARG A 145 27.85 -10.12 -2.21
N ASP A 146 28.91 -10.37 -1.42
CA ASP A 146 29.73 -11.59 -1.54
C ASP A 146 29.06 -12.78 -0.84
N ILE A 147 28.20 -13.48 -1.58
CA ILE A 147 27.38 -14.60 -1.07
C ILE A 147 27.89 -15.92 -1.66
N PRO A 148 28.21 -16.93 -0.83
CA PRO A 148 28.72 -18.21 -1.32
C PRO A 148 27.68 -18.96 -2.15
N ASN A 149 28.13 -19.64 -3.22
CA ASN A 149 27.31 -20.53 -4.06
C ASN A 149 26.15 -19.84 -4.81
N VAL A 150 26.22 -18.52 -5.01
CA VAL A 150 25.23 -17.75 -5.78
C VAL A 150 25.82 -17.32 -7.12
N SER A 151 25.04 -17.49 -8.20
CA SER A 151 25.47 -17.05 -9.54
C SER A 151 25.50 -15.52 -9.67
N GLU A 152 26.39 -14.98 -10.50
CA GLU A 152 26.44 -13.52 -10.77
C GLU A 152 25.11 -12.95 -11.29
N SER A 153 24.33 -13.77 -12.00
CA SER A 153 23.02 -13.36 -12.52
C SER A 153 22.02 -13.01 -11.42
N ALA A 154 22.08 -13.71 -10.28
CA ALA A 154 21.24 -13.46 -9.12
C ALA A 154 21.71 -12.25 -8.30
N LEU A 155 22.97 -11.83 -8.46
CA LEU A 155 23.56 -10.65 -7.80
C LEU A 155 23.40 -9.36 -8.63
N LYS A 156 22.77 -9.43 -9.81
CA LYS A 156 22.67 -8.31 -10.76
C LYS A 156 21.94 -7.10 -10.18
N ASP A 157 20.89 -7.32 -9.40
CA ASP A 157 20.05 -6.24 -8.86
C ASP A 157 20.52 -5.78 -7.46
N LEU A 158 21.56 -6.39 -6.90
CA LEU A 158 22.18 -5.99 -5.64
C LEU A 158 23.27 -4.92 -5.87
N ASP A 159 23.26 -3.91 -5.02
CA ASP A 159 24.31 -2.89 -4.96
C ASP A 159 25.61 -3.43 -4.30
N GLU A 160 26.63 -2.58 -4.20
CA GLU A 160 27.91 -2.92 -3.57
C GLU A 160 27.77 -3.28 -2.08
N SER A 161 26.70 -2.80 -1.41
CA SER A 161 26.39 -3.12 -0.01
C SER A 161 25.60 -4.43 0.12
N GLY A 162 25.24 -5.10 -0.99
CA GLY A 162 24.44 -6.32 -0.98
C GLY A 162 22.94 -6.08 -0.81
N ILE A 163 22.45 -4.88 -1.12
CA ILE A 163 21.03 -4.50 -0.98
C ILE A 163 20.42 -4.28 -2.37
N VAL A 164 19.18 -4.72 -2.56
CA VAL A 164 18.48 -4.56 -3.83
C VAL A 164 18.24 -3.08 -4.18
N ARG A 165 18.46 -2.73 -5.44
CA ARG A 165 18.20 -1.37 -5.95
C ARG A 165 16.70 -1.04 -5.96
N ILE A 166 16.37 0.22 -5.66
CA ILE A 166 15.00 0.74 -5.81
C ILE A 166 14.61 0.73 -7.29
N GLY A 167 13.40 0.26 -7.59
CA GLY A 167 12.88 0.08 -8.94
C GLY A 167 13.23 -1.26 -9.61
N ALA A 168 13.97 -2.16 -8.92
CA ALA A 168 14.16 -3.52 -9.40
C ALA A 168 12.84 -4.29 -9.44
N LYS A 169 12.61 -5.03 -10.53
CA LYS A 169 11.51 -5.99 -10.62
C LYS A 169 12.02 -7.33 -10.10
N VAL A 170 11.39 -7.81 -9.04
CA VAL A 170 11.81 -9.01 -8.32
C VAL A 170 10.74 -10.08 -8.42
N LYS A 171 11.18 -11.33 -8.54
CA LYS A 171 10.36 -12.53 -8.57
C LYS A 171 10.73 -13.43 -7.40
N SER A 172 9.90 -14.43 -7.16
CA SER A 172 10.19 -15.44 -6.14
C SER A 172 11.58 -16.06 -6.33
N GLY A 173 12.34 -16.15 -5.24
CA GLY A 173 13.69 -16.68 -5.22
C GLY A 173 14.79 -15.63 -5.40
N ASP A 174 14.48 -14.45 -5.91
CA ASP A 174 15.44 -13.35 -6.04
C ASP A 174 15.90 -12.87 -4.65
N ILE A 175 17.17 -12.43 -4.56
CA ILE A 175 17.77 -11.96 -3.32
C ILE A 175 17.44 -10.47 -3.16
N LEU A 176 16.79 -10.11 -2.05
CA LEU A 176 16.52 -8.71 -1.68
C LEU A 176 17.68 -8.11 -0.89
N VAL A 177 18.25 -8.88 0.02
CA VAL A 177 19.37 -8.45 0.88
C VAL A 177 20.30 -9.63 1.09
N GLY A 178 21.54 -9.49 0.65
CA GLY A 178 22.61 -10.44 0.88
C GLY A 178 23.03 -10.44 2.34
N LYS A 179 22.95 -11.60 3.00
CA LYS A 179 23.42 -11.78 4.37
C LYS A 179 24.25 -13.04 4.50
N VAL A 180 25.42 -12.91 5.11
CA VAL A 180 26.30 -14.03 5.42
C VAL A 180 26.41 -14.21 6.93
N THR A 181 26.29 -15.46 7.37
CA THR A 181 26.45 -15.85 8.77
C THR A 181 27.71 -16.69 8.93
N PRO A 182 28.62 -16.38 9.87
CA PRO A 182 29.78 -17.21 10.13
C PRO A 182 29.35 -18.63 10.55
N LYS A 183 29.94 -19.63 9.92
CA LYS A 183 29.61 -21.04 10.12
C LYS A 183 30.71 -21.69 10.95
N GLY A 184 30.32 -22.47 11.96
CA GLY A 184 31.25 -23.32 12.69
C GLY A 184 31.79 -24.47 11.83
N GLU A 185 32.90 -25.05 12.24
CA GLU A 185 33.53 -26.17 11.53
C GLU A 185 32.61 -27.40 11.55
N THR A 186 32.05 -27.77 10.40
CA THR A 186 31.19 -28.96 10.28
C THR A 186 32.02 -30.19 9.92
N GLN A 187 31.84 -31.28 10.67
CA GLN A 187 32.40 -32.58 10.29
C GLN A 187 31.67 -33.12 9.06
N LEU A 188 32.37 -33.12 7.92
CA LEU A 188 31.86 -33.68 6.66
C LEU A 188 31.91 -35.22 6.69
N THR A 189 30.92 -35.83 6.03
CA THR A 189 30.87 -37.28 5.78
C THR A 189 32.04 -37.71 4.86
N PRO A 190 32.45 -39.00 4.86
CA PRO A 190 33.49 -39.49 3.95
C PRO A 190 33.21 -39.17 2.46
N GLU A 191 31.96 -39.24 2.05
CA GLU A 191 31.48 -38.96 0.70
C GLU A 191 31.63 -37.48 0.34
N GLU A 192 31.21 -36.58 1.24
CA GLU A 192 31.40 -35.13 1.07
C GLU A 192 32.88 -34.73 1.08
N LYS A 193 33.69 -35.38 1.92
CA LYS A 193 35.15 -35.18 1.93
C LYS A 193 35.78 -35.59 0.60
N LEU A 194 35.35 -36.72 0.04
CA LEU A 194 35.83 -37.19 -1.25
C LEU A 194 35.42 -36.22 -2.37
N LEU A 195 34.16 -35.81 -2.43
CA LEU A 195 33.68 -34.83 -3.41
C LEU A 195 34.49 -33.53 -3.32
N ARG A 196 34.71 -33.02 -2.11
CA ARG A 196 35.49 -31.81 -1.89
C ARG A 196 36.95 -31.97 -2.33
N ALA A 197 37.55 -33.14 -2.10
CA ALA A 197 38.90 -33.45 -2.55
C ALA A 197 39.00 -33.52 -4.09
N ILE A 198 37.95 -34.00 -4.76
CA ILE A 198 37.89 -34.10 -6.23
C ILE A 198 37.68 -32.72 -6.87
N PHE A 199 36.72 -31.94 -6.38
CA PHE A 199 36.35 -30.65 -6.99
C PHE A 199 37.19 -29.47 -6.48
N GLY A 200 37.99 -29.65 -5.43
CA GLY A 200 38.85 -28.61 -4.87
C GLY A 200 38.08 -27.43 -4.26
N GLU A 201 36.78 -27.58 -4.00
CA GLU A 201 35.95 -26.55 -3.40
C GLU A 201 36.44 -26.24 -1.97
N LYS A 202 36.84 -25.00 -1.73
CA LYS A 202 37.08 -24.53 -0.36
C LYS A 202 35.72 -24.48 0.35
N ALA A 203 35.63 -25.04 1.55
CA ALA A 203 34.44 -24.82 2.37
C ALA A 203 34.38 -23.34 2.67
N GLY A 204 33.25 -22.70 2.33
CA GLY A 204 32.98 -21.36 2.81
C GLY A 204 32.89 -21.41 4.34
N ASP A 205 33.65 -20.55 5.00
CA ASP A 205 33.54 -20.29 6.45
C ASP A 205 32.25 -19.54 6.80
N VAL A 206 31.46 -19.19 5.77
CA VAL A 206 30.21 -18.45 5.86
C VAL A 206 29.07 -19.21 5.17
N ARG A 207 27.85 -19.03 5.69
CA ARG A 207 26.61 -19.58 5.15
C ARG A 207 25.74 -18.45 4.59
N ASP A 208 25.09 -18.71 3.45
CA ASP A 208 24.02 -17.86 2.93
C ASP A 208 22.82 -17.87 3.89
N ALA A 209 22.53 -16.70 4.45
CA ALA A 209 21.36 -16.41 5.29
C ALA A 209 20.57 -15.21 4.72
N SER A 210 20.68 -14.98 3.41
CA SER A 210 20.13 -13.84 2.70
C SER A 210 18.61 -13.83 2.70
N LEU A 211 18.04 -12.62 2.62
CA LEU A 211 16.61 -12.41 2.46
C LEU A 211 16.23 -12.64 0.99
N LYS A 212 15.36 -13.62 0.74
CA LYS A 212 14.85 -13.96 -0.60
C LYS A 212 13.36 -13.66 -0.69
N VAL A 213 12.90 -13.31 -1.89
CA VAL A 213 11.47 -13.08 -2.15
C VAL A 213 10.69 -14.39 -1.98
N PRO A 214 9.65 -14.42 -1.14
CA PRO A 214 8.85 -15.62 -0.93
C PRO A 214 8.14 -16.13 -2.21
N PRO A 215 7.77 -17.41 -2.25
CA PRO A 215 6.92 -17.97 -3.31
C PRO A 215 5.59 -17.22 -3.48
N GLY A 216 5.20 -16.99 -4.73
CA GLY A 216 3.94 -16.32 -5.09
C GLY A 216 3.99 -14.79 -5.04
N ILE A 217 5.14 -14.21 -4.72
CA ILE A 217 5.32 -12.75 -4.69
C ILE A 217 6.14 -12.31 -5.89
N GLU A 218 5.56 -11.40 -6.67
CA GLU A 218 6.23 -10.70 -7.78
C GLU A 218 5.87 -9.22 -7.71
N GLY A 219 6.87 -8.36 -7.83
CA GLY A 219 6.65 -6.93 -7.66
C GLY A 219 7.85 -6.08 -8.00
N THR A 220 7.74 -4.79 -7.68
CA THR A 220 8.81 -3.81 -7.84
C THR A 220 9.22 -3.30 -6.46
N VAL A 221 10.52 -3.23 -6.20
CA VAL A 221 11.04 -2.61 -4.98
C VAL A 221 10.75 -1.11 -5.04
N VAL A 222 9.99 -0.59 -4.07
CA VAL A 222 9.58 0.82 -4.02
C VAL A 222 10.45 1.62 -3.08
N ASP A 223 10.81 1.03 -1.94
CA ASP A 223 11.53 1.72 -0.89
C ASP A 223 12.43 0.73 -0.13
N VAL A 224 13.54 1.22 0.39
CA VAL A 224 14.47 0.46 1.23
C VAL A 224 14.90 1.34 2.39
N LYS A 225 14.74 0.84 3.61
CA LYS A 225 15.15 1.52 4.83
C LYS A 225 16.23 0.73 5.52
N ILE A 226 17.33 1.41 5.82
CA ILE A 226 18.48 0.85 6.52
C ILE A 226 18.57 1.53 7.87
N PHE A 227 18.46 0.75 8.93
CA PHE A 227 18.64 1.20 10.30
C PHE A 227 19.97 0.65 10.81
N SER A 228 20.82 1.55 11.28
CA SER A 228 22.16 1.21 11.77
C SER A 228 22.29 1.61 13.24
N ARG A 229 22.85 0.70 14.04
CA ARG A 229 23.10 0.98 15.46
C ARG A 229 24.08 2.14 15.63
N LYS A 230 23.83 2.98 16.62
CA LYS A 230 24.74 4.05 17.08
C LYS A 230 26.17 3.50 17.32
N GLY A 231 27.15 4.09 16.65
CA GLY A 231 28.57 3.74 16.78
C GLY A 231 29.12 2.77 15.74
N VAL A 232 28.27 2.17 14.90
CA VAL A 232 28.70 1.40 13.72
C VAL A 232 28.89 2.35 12.54
N GLU A 233 29.92 2.15 11.72
CA GLU A 233 30.10 2.93 10.50
C GLU A 233 28.94 2.69 9.54
N LYS A 234 28.36 3.78 9.02
CA LYS A 234 27.28 3.71 8.04
C LYS A 234 27.85 3.33 6.66
N ASP A 235 27.19 2.39 5.99
CA ASP A 235 27.50 2.02 4.62
C ASP A 235 27.30 3.21 3.66
N LEU A 236 27.89 3.12 2.47
CA LEU A 236 27.70 4.11 1.40
C LEU A 236 26.21 4.36 1.12
N ARG A 237 25.43 3.29 1.01
CA ARG A 237 23.99 3.36 0.74
C ARG A 237 23.20 4.08 1.83
N ALA A 238 23.56 3.86 3.10
CA ALA A 238 22.89 4.52 4.22
C ALA A 238 23.18 6.02 4.24
N LYS A 239 24.40 6.43 3.85
CA LYS A 239 24.77 7.85 3.73
C LYS A 239 24.03 8.53 2.57
N GLU A 240 23.91 7.87 1.42
CA GLU A 240 23.15 8.40 0.28
C GLU A 240 21.69 8.72 0.64
N ILE A 241 21.02 7.79 1.33
CA ILE A 241 19.62 7.97 1.75
C ILE A 241 19.48 9.13 2.74
N GLU A 242 20.42 9.27 3.66
CA GLU A 242 20.45 10.36 4.63
C GLU A 242 20.67 11.72 3.95
N ASP A 243 21.59 11.80 2.99
CA ASP A 243 21.88 13.01 2.24
C ASP A 243 20.68 13.46 1.37
N GLU A 244 19.97 12.53 0.74
CA GLU A 244 18.74 12.82 -0.01
C GLU A 244 17.65 13.43 0.88
N GLU A 245 17.45 12.88 2.09
CA GLU A 245 16.44 13.38 3.01
C GLU A 245 16.82 14.76 3.58
N ILE A 246 18.11 15.00 3.85
CA ILE A 246 18.63 16.32 4.22
C ILE A 246 18.39 17.33 3.09
N ALA A 247 18.66 16.96 1.84
CA ALA A 247 18.42 17.83 0.69
C ALA A 247 16.94 18.20 0.53
N ARG A 248 16.03 17.26 0.78
CA ARG A 248 14.57 17.50 0.79
C ARG A 248 14.16 18.51 1.88
N LEU A 249 14.69 18.36 3.09
CA LEU A 249 14.45 19.29 4.19
C LEU A 249 14.94 20.71 3.86
N GLN A 250 16.15 20.83 3.29
CA GLN A 250 16.70 22.12 2.87
C GLN A 250 15.87 22.79 1.77
N LYS A 251 15.35 22.03 0.81
CA LYS A 251 14.45 22.54 -0.24
C LYS A 251 13.17 23.12 0.36
N ASN A 252 12.56 22.43 1.32
CA ASN A 252 11.35 22.90 2.00
C ASN A 252 11.57 24.24 2.72
N ILE A 253 12.68 24.39 3.43
CA ILE A 253 13.03 25.66 4.08
C ILE A 253 13.19 26.79 3.06
N LYS A 254 13.89 26.52 1.96
CA LYS A 254 14.14 27.53 0.93
C LYS A 254 12.84 28.09 0.37
N ASP A 255 11.85 27.22 0.13
CA ASP A 255 10.53 27.60 -0.35
C ASP A 255 9.72 28.36 0.71
N GLU A 256 9.75 27.90 1.97
CA GLU A 256 9.07 28.57 3.08
C GLU A 256 9.61 29.99 3.32
N SER A 257 10.94 30.13 3.38
CA SER A 257 11.64 31.41 3.51
C SER A 257 11.40 32.33 2.32
N ARG A 258 11.30 31.78 1.09
CA ARG A 258 10.95 32.54 -0.12
C ARG A 258 9.55 33.13 0.02
N ILE A 259 8.55 32.32 0.37
CA ILE A 259 7.15 32.76 0.47
C ILE A 259 6.98 33.81 1.58
N LEU A 260 7.62 33.60 2.74
CA LEU A 260 7.63 34.59 3.82
C LEU A 260 8.24 35.93 3.38
N THR A 261 9.33 35.88 2.61
CA THR A 261 9.98 37.07 2.06
C THR A 261 9.11 37.79 1.03
N GLU A 262 8.45 37.05 0.13
CA GLU A 262 7.54 37.60 -0.87
C GLU A 262 6.32 38.27 -0.23
N GLU A 263 5.70 37.63 0.78
CA GLU A 263 4.56 38.17 1.52
C GLU A 263 4.95 39.42 2.32
N ARG A 264 6.10 39.39 2.99
CA ARG A 264 6.65 40.58 3.66
C ARG A 264 6.80 41.72 2.66
N ASN A 265 7.43 41.46 1.51
CA ASN A 265 7.66 42.49 0.49
C ASN A 265 6.34 43.00 -0.12
N LYS A 266 5.33 42.14 -0.30
CA LYS A 266 3.99 42.54 -0.75
C LYS A 266 3.33 43.52 0.22
N LYS A 267 3.31 43.23 1.51
CA LYS A 267 2.76 44.17 2.50
C LYS A 267 3.52 45.46 2.63
N ILE A 268 4.85 45.37 2.59
CA ILE A 268 5.69 46.57 2.61
C ILE A 268 5.35 47.43 1.39
N ARG A 269 5.09 46.82 0.22
CA ARG A 269 4.57 47.54 -0.94
C ARG A 269 3.21 48.18 -0.64
N ASP A 270 2.23 47.42 -0.17
CA ASP A 270 0.88 47.93 0.11
C ASP A 270 0.87 49.09 1.15
N LEU A 271 1.80 49.08 2.11
CA LEU A 271 1.93 50.13 3.13
C LEU A 271 2.66 51.39 2.63
N LEU A 272 3.61 51.22 1.70
CA LEU A 272 4.44 52.31 1.19
C LEU A 272 3.87 52.94 -0.08
N GLU A 273 3.06 52.22 -0.83
CA GLU A 273 2.43 52.70 -2.06
C GLU A 273 1.51 53.91 -1.77
N GLY A 274 1.75 55.01 -2.48
CA GLY A 274 1.00 56.25 -2.31
C GLY A 274 1.45 57.17 -1.17
N GLN A 275 2.46 56.78 -0.39
CA GLN A 275 3.06 57.66 0.63
C GLN A 275 3.94 58.74 -0.03
N GLU A 276 3.95 59.94 0.56
CA GLU A 276 4.79 61.07 0.11
C GLU A 276 6.12 61.12 0.87
N VAL A 277 7.21 61.26 0.13
CA VAL A 277 8.55 61.48 0.68
C VAL A 277 8.85 62.97 0.85
N PHE A 278 9.47 63.34 1.98
CA PHE A 278 9.80 64.74 2.30
C PHE A 278 11.25 65.13 1.95
N ALA A 279 12.08 64.18 1.50
CA ALA A 279 13.46 64.41 1.10
C ALA A 279 13.86 63.48 -0.06
N ASP A 280 14.95 63.83 -0.77
CA ASP A 280 15.47 63.05 -1.90
C ASP A 280 15.82 61.62 -1.48
N VAL A 281 15.23 60.63 -2.16
CA VAL A 281 15.59 59.21 -1.99
C VAL A 281 16.62 58.85 -3.05
N LYS A 282 17.82 58.45 -2.62
CA LYS A 282 18.90 58.03 -3.52
C LYS A 282 19.08 56.52 -3.46
N ALA A 283 19.26 55.89 -4.63
CA ALA A 283 19.69 54.51 -4.74
C ALA A 283 21.19 54.38 -4.39
N ARG A 284 21.62 53.16 -4.09
CA ARG A 284 23.03 52.78 -3.94
C ARG A 284 23.93 53.15 -5.14
N THR A 285 23.36 53.33 -6.33
CA THR A 285 24.04 53.81 -7.55
C THR A 285 24.25 55.34 -7.58
N GLY A 286 23.74 56.08 -6.59
CA GLY A 286 23.80 57.54 -6.52
C GLY A 286 22.70 58.26 -7.28
N GLU A 287 21.83 57.54 -7.99
CA GLU A 287 20.66 58.10 -8.69
C GLU A 287 19.57 58.53 -7.71
N VAL A 288 19.00 59.72 -7.93
CA VAL A 288 17.83 60.21 -7.19
C VAL A 288 16.58 59.53 -7.77
N LEU A 289 15.97 58.64 -6.98
CA LEU A 289 14.79 57.87 -7.37
C LEU A 289 13.48 58.62 -7.13
N LEU A 290 13.41 59.45 -6.09
CA LEU A 290 12.23 60.25 -5.74
C LEU A 290 12.67 61.63 -5.24
N LYS A 291 11.95 62.68 -5.65
CA LYS A 291 12.11 64.05 -5.16
C LYS A 291 11.08 64.34 -4.06
N PRO A 292 11.31 65.35 -3.21
CA PRO A 292 10.35 65.77 -2.19
C PRO A 292 8.98 66.09 -2.80
N GLY A 293 7.94 65.42 -2.32
CA GLY A 293 6.55 65.52 -2.82
C GLY A 293 6.13 64.43 -3.80
N ASP A 294 7.06 63.60 -4.31
CA ASP A 294 6.72 62.47 -5.15
C ASP A 294 6.11 61.32 -4.32
N ARG A 295 5.18 60.60 -4.95
CA ARG A 295 4.58 59.38 -4.38
C ARG A 295 5.45 58.18 -4.69
N VAL A 296 5.61 57.31 -3.69
CA VAL A 296 6.31 56.04 -3.87
C VAL A 296 5.52 55.16 -4.84
N SER A 297 6.14 54.79 -5.97
CA SER A 297 5.58 53.90 -6.99
C SER A 297 6.17 52.49 -6.91
N HIS A 298 5.46 51.51 -7.49
CA HIS A 298 5.85 50.10 -7.48
C HIS A 298 7.27 49.85 -8.04
N GLU A 299 7.64 50.52 -9.13
CA GLU A 299 8.95 50.37 -9.78
C GLU A 299 10.13 50.86 -8.92
N VAL A 300 9.89 51.86 -8.08
CA VAL A 300 10.92 52.42 -7.19
C VAL A 300 11.17 51.47 -6.01
N LEU A 301 10.13 50.84 -5.48
CA LEU A 301 10.23 49.89 -4.36
C LEU A 301 11.02 48.63 -4.70
N GLU A 302 10.97 48.15 -5.95
CA GLU A 302 11.75 46.99 -6.39
C GLU A 302 13.26 47.27 -6.50
N ARG A 303 13.64 48.55 -6.69
CA ARG A 303 15.05 48.96 -6.81
C ARG A 303 15.71 49.28 -5.47
N LEU A 304 14.91 49.44 -4.41
CA LEU A 304 15.40 49.78 -3.07
C LEU A 304 15.81 48.53 -2.29
N THR A 305 16.97 48.60 -1.64
CA THR A 305 17.44 47.58 -0.71
C THR A 305 16.79 47.74 0.67
N ARG A 306 16.81 46.68 1.48
CA ARG A 306 16.26 46.67 2.85
C ARG A 306 16.69 47.88 3.71
N GLN A 307 17.96 48.28 3.63
CA GLN A 307 18.48 49.41 4.40
C GLN A 307 17.95 50.76 3.91
N GLU A 308 17.66 50.87 2.61
CA GLU A 308 17.11 52.09 2.01
C GLU A 308 15.62 52.21 2.30
N VAL A 309 14.88 51.10 2.28
CA VAL A 309 13.45 51.04 2.67
C VAL A 309 13.24 51.50 4.11
N LEU A 310 14.10 51.05 5.04
CA LEU A 310 14.06 51.47 6.46
C LEU A 310 14.48 52.93 6.68
N ARG A 311 15.12 53.57 5.69
CA ARG A 311 15.58 54.97 5.76
C ARG A 311 14.73 55.92 4.91
N LEU A 312 13.59 55.46 4.40
CA LEU A 312 12.70 56.30 3.60
C LEU A 312 12.20 57.50 4.42
N PRO A 313 12.38 58.75 3.95
CA PRO A 313 11.92 59.95 4.64
C PRO A 313 10.41 60.11 4.43
N LEU A 314 9.60 59.32 5.15
CA LEU A 314 8.13 59.35 5.11
C LEU A 314 7.58 60.36 6.12
N ARG A 315 6.50 61.06 5.77
CA ARG A 315 5.82 61.99 6.70
C ARG A 315 5.18 61.29 7.90
N ASP A 316 4.72 60.04 7.74
CA ASP A 316 4.10 59.26 8.81
C ASP A 316 5.12 58.31 9.46
N ALA A 317 5.60 58.67 10.65
CA ALA A 317 6.54 57.86 11.42
C ALA A 317 5.97 56.50 11.86
N LYS A 318 4.63 56.34 11.94
CA LYS A 318 3.99 55.07 12.34
C LYS A 318 4.15 54.00 11.26
N VAL A 319 4.16 54.39 10.00
CA VAL A 319 4.34 53.46 8.87
C VAL A 319 5.73 52.85 8.93
N LEU A 320 6.76 53.65 9.24
CA LEU A 320 8.14 53.21 9.30
C LEU A 320 8.40 52.25 10.49
N ASP A 321 7.81 52.52 11.65
CA ASP A 321 7.83 51.62 12.81
C ASP A 321 7.11 50.27 12.51
N THR A 322 5.99 50.34 11.77
CA THR A 322 5.26 49.14 11.33
C THR A 322 6.11 48.30 10.36
N VAL A 323 6.80 48.94 9.41
CA VAL A 323 7.72 48.28 8.46
C VAL A 323 8.92 47.66 9.20
N GLU A 324 9.51 48.35 10.17
CA GLU A 324 10.58 47.78 10.99
C GLU A 324 10.09 46.56 11.80
N SER A 325 8.89 46.64 12.38
CA SER A 325 8.29 45.51 13.10
C SER A 325 8.06 44.31 12.18
N LEU A 326 7.67 44.53 10.91
CA LEU A 326 7.47 43.47 9.92
C LEU A 326 8.78 42.78 9.54
N TYR A 327 9.86 43.55 9.34
CA TYR A 327 11.19 42.97 9.13
C TYR A 327 11.65 42.13 10.31
N ARG A 328 11.54 42.65 11.54
CA ARG A 328 11.93 41.90 12.75
C ARG A 328 11.14 40.61 12.92
N LYS A 329 9.81 40.66 12.75
CA LYS A 329 8.94 39.47 12.84
C LYS A 329 9.30 38.42 11.79
N THR A 330 9.56 38.84 10.56
CA THR A 330 9.90 37.91 9.46
C THR A 330 11.25 37.25 9.69
N ASP A 331 12.27 38.02 10.06
CA ASP A 331 13.61 37.48 10.35
C ASP A 331 13.55 36.50 11.53
N SER A 332 12.82 36.84 12.60
CA SER A 332 12.66 35.92 13.74
C SER A 332 11.96 34.61 13.35
N HIS A 333 10.99 34.65 12.42
CA HIS A 333 10.34 33.42 11.94
C HIS A 333 11.28 32.57 11.09
N ILE A 334 12.05 33.19 10.19
CA ILE A 334 13.04 32.51 9.38
C ILE A 334 14.09 31.84 10.28
N ASP A 335 14.59 32.54 11.30
CA ASP A 335 15.55 31.98 12.27
C ASP A 335 14.98 30.77 13.03
N VAL A 336 13.70 30.82 13.43
CA VAL A 336 13.03 29.69 14.08
C VAL A 336 12.92 28.50 13.13
N ILE A 337 12.54 28.71 11.87
CA ILE A 337 12.45 27.66 10.85
C ILE A 337 13.81 26.98 10.66
N HIS A 338 14.89 27.78 10.56
CA HIS A 338 16.25 27.25 10.44
C HIS A 338 16.65 26.40 11.66
N ARG A 339 16.42 26.88 12.89
CA ARG A 339 16.74 26.14 14.13
C ARG A 339 15.99 24.82 14.24
N VAL A 340 14.68 24.82 14.02
CA VAL A 340 13.86 23.60 14.08
C VAL A 340 14.34 22.57 13.07
N ASN A 341 14.80 23.02 11.89
CA ASN A 341 15.32 22.11 10.90
C ASN A 341 16.72 21.58 11.24
N GLU A 342 17.61 22.41 11.79
CA GLU A 342 18.91 21.96 12.31
C GLU A 342 18.73 20.85 13.35
N GLU A 343 17.77 21.00 14.26
CA GLU A 343 17.41 19.95 15.22
C GLU A 343 16.94 18.66 14.54
N ARG A 344 16.12 18.76 13.48
CA ARG A 344 15.68 17.59 12.69
C ARG A 344 16.84 16.89 11.98
N VAL A 345 17.76 17.65 11.39
CA VAL A 345 18.96 17.11 10.74
C VAL A 345 19.85 16.39 11.77
N GLN A 346 20.03 16.98 12.96
CA GLN A 346 20.78 16.34 14.04
C GLN A 346 20.13 15.03 14.51
N LEU A 347 18.79 14.96 14.56
CA LEU A 347 18.07 13.74 14.91
C LEU A 347 18.28 12.63 13.88
N LEU A 348 18.28 12.96 12.58
CA LEU A 348 18.59 11.99 11.50
C LEU A 348 20.02 11.44 11.63
N GLN A 349 20.97 12.30 12.01
CA GLN A 349 22.37 11.90 12.20
C GLN A 349 22.60 11.03 13.45
N LYS A 350 21.75 11.15 14.47
CA LYS A 350 21.95 10.55 15.80
C LYS A 350 21.89 9.02 15.82
N GLY A 351 21.54 8.36 14.71
CA GLY A 351 21.50 6.91 14.56
C GLY A 351 20.37 6.24 15.35
N ASP A 352 20.03 5.01 14.99
CA ASP A 352 18.84 4.34 15.48
C ASP A 352 19.10 3.49 16.74
N GLU A 353 18.04 3.31 17.54
CA GLU A 353 18.05 2.40 18.69
C GLU A 353 17.53 1.04 18.26
N LEU A 354 18.44 0.09 18.09
CA LEU A 354 18.14 -1.28 17.69
C LEU A 354 18.12 -2.24 18.89
N PRO A 355 17.38 -3.36 18.82
CA PRO A 355 17.38 -4.40 19.85
C PRO A 355 18.80 -4.90 20.18
N PRO A 356 19.05 -5.39 21.40
CA PRO A 356 20.36 -5.88 21.80
C PRO A 356 20.82 -7.01 20.88
N GLY A 357 22.11 -7.01 20.50
CA GLY A 357 22.68 -7.93 19.52
C GLY A 357 22.41 -7.61 18.04
N VAL A 358 21.44 -6.75 17.68
CA VAL A 358 21.20 -6.33 16.28
C VAL A 358 22.13 -5.19 15.87
N ILE A 359 23.00 -5.43 14.90
CA ILE A 359 23.96 -4.45 14.37
C ILE A 359 23.27 -3.54 13.35
N LYS A 360 22.52 -4.17 12.43
CA LYS A 360 21.87 -3.52 11.30
C LYS A 360 20.52 -4.20 11.01
N LEU A 361 19.54 -3.40 10.64
CA LEU A 361 18.20 -3.86 10.23
C LEU A 361 17.90 -3.25 8.87
N VAL A 362 17.62 -4.09 7.87
CA VAL A 362 17.25 -3.66 6.52
C VAL A 362 15.79 -4.04 6.29
N LYS A 363 14.98 -3.06 5.91
CA LYS A 363 13.59 -3.24 5.49
C LYS A 363 13.44 -2.92 4.02
N VAL A 364 12.88 -3.86 3.26
CA VAL A 364 12.63 -3.72 1.83
C VAL A 364 11.13 -3.75 1.59
N TYR A 365 10.63 -2.72 0.91
CA TYR A 365 9.23 -2.59 0.54
C TYR A 365 9.04 -3.00 -0.92
N VAL A 366 8.28 -4.07 -1.15
CA VAL A 366 7.96 -4.55 -2.49
C VAL A 366 6.50 -4.23 -2.78
N ALA A 367 6.25 -3.42 -3.81
CA ALA A 367 4.90 -3.19 -4.30
C ALA A 367 4.55 -4.17 -5.40
N MET A 368 3.41 -4.80 -5.26
CA MET A 368 2.83 -5.72 -6.23
C MET A 368 1.47 -5.18 -6.71
N LYS A 369 1.21 -5.33 -8.00
CA LYS A 369 -0.10 -5.06 -8.59
C LYS A 369 -0.88 -6.35 -8.63
N ARG A 370 -1.96 -6.43 -7.86
CA ARG A 370 -2.84 -7.60 -7.82
C ARG A 370 -4.08 -7.33 -8.66
N LYS A 371 -4.11 -7.94 -9.84
CA LYS A 371 -5.25 -7.89 -10.75
C LYS A 371 -6.42 -8.69 -10.20
N LEU A 372 -7.58 -8.54 -10.82
CA LEU A 372 -8.75 -9.34 -10.51
C LEU A 372 -8.61 -10.73 -11.14
N GLN A 373 -8.91 -11.78 -10.40
CA GLN A 373 -8.78 -13.16 -10.88
C GLN A 373 -9.88 -14.08 -10.34
N VAL A 374 -9.99 -15.26 -10.96
CA VAL A 374 -10.91 -16.33 -10.52
C VAL A 374 -10.55 -16.75 -9.09
N GLY A 375 -11.56 -16.83 -8.21
CA GLY A 375 -11.39 -17.10 -6.79
C GLY A 375 -11.34 -15.86 -5.89
N ASP A 376 -11.14 -14.66 -6.46
CA ASP A 376 -11.25 -13.42 -5.68
C ASP A 376 -12.69 -13.18 -5.22
N LYS A 377 -12.84 -12.55 -4.05
CA LYS A 377 -14.13 -12.25 -3.45
C LYS A 377 -14.56 -10.81 -3.75
N MET A 378 -15.75 -10.65 -4.29
CA MET A 378 -16.39 -9.35 -4.51
C MET A 378 -17.67 -9.23 -3.68
N ALA A 379 -18.10 -8.00 -3.43
CA ALA A 379 -19.37 -7.74 -2.77
C ALA A 379 -19.99 -6.42 -3.20
N GLY A 380 -21.33 -6.37 -3.22
CA GLY A 380 -22.07 -5.11 -3.21
C GLY A 380 -22.31 -4.61 -1.78
N ARG A 381 -22.89 -3.42 -1.68
CA ARG A 381 -23.19 -2.77 -0.38
C ARG A 381 -24.35 -3.44 0.38
N HIS A 382 -25.15 -4.25 -0.30
CA HIS A 382 -26.35 -4.90 0.23
C HIS A 382 -26.10 -6.32 0.77
N GLY A 383 -24.85 -6.64 1.10
CA GLY A 383 -24.48 -7.95 1.65
C GLY A 383 -24.45 -9.09 0.62
N ASN A 384 -24.67 -8.79 -0.66
CA ASN A 384 -24.48 -9.71 -1.78
C ASN A 384 -22.97 -9.94 -1.99
N LYS A 385 -22.45 -11.02 -1.40
CA LYS A 385 -21.05 -11.44 -1.51
C LYS A 385 -20.98 -12.57 -2.51
N GLY A 386 -19.91 -12.61 -3.29
CA GLY A 386 -19.69 -13.69 -4.23
C GLY A 386 -18.22 -13.90 -4.57
N VAL A 387 -17.94 -15.06 -5.14
CA VAL A 387 -16.59 -15.44 -5.61
C VAL A 387 -16.60 -15.42 -7.12
N ILE A 388 -15.57 -14.85 -7.72
CA ILE A 388 -15.45 -14.85 -9.18
C ILE A 388 -15.20 -16.29 -9.64
N SER A 389 -16.13 -16.84 -10.42
CA SER A 389 -16.02 -18.20 -10.96
C SER A 389 -15.33 -18.22 -12.32
N ARG A 390 -15.59 -17.20 -13.15
CA ARG A 390 -15.05 -17.10 -14.49
C ARG A 390 -14.95 -15.65 -14.95
N ILE A 391 -13.89 -15.38 -15.69
CA ILE A 391 -13.73 -14.16 -16.48
C ILE A 391 -14.03 -14.52 -17.92
N LEU A 392 -15.06 -13.90 -18.52
CA LEU A 392 -15.46 -14.16 -19.91
C LEU A 392 -14.92 -13.09 -20.86
N PRO A 393 -14.55 -13.47 -22.10
CA PRO A 393 -14.30 -12.52 -23.17
C PRO A 393 -15.50 -11.57 -23.37
N VAL A 394 -15.24 -10.38 -23.87
CA VAL A 394 -16.27 -9.33 -24.02
C VAL A 394 -17.34 -9.74 -25.03
N GLU A 395 -16.94 -10.46 -26.07
CA GLU A 395 -17.80 -11.02 -27.11
C GLU A 395 -18.77 -12.09 -26.60
N ASP A 396 -18.43 -12.81 -25.54
CA ASP A 396 -19.28 -13.85 -24.96
C ASP A 396 -20.30 -13.28 -23.96
N MET A 397 -20.14 -12.03 -23.55
CA MET A 397 -21.03 -11.41 -22.55
C MET A 397 -22.39 -11.06 -23.15
N PRO A 398 -23.47 -11.14 -22.36
CA PRO A 398 -24.74 -10.53 -22.75
C PRO A 398 -24.55 -9.06 -23.08
N TYR A 399 -25.21 -8.57 -24.12
CA TYR A 399 -25.14 -7.17 -24.52
C TYR A 399 -26.52 -6.53 -24.65
N LEU A 400 -26.55 -5.22 -24.41
CA LEU A 400 -27.71 -4.36 -24.54
C LEU A 400 -28.06 -4.12 -26.02
N PRO A 401 -29.28 -3.65 -26.35
CA PRO A 401 -29.68 -3.40 -27.74
C PRO A 401 -28.81 -2.37 -28.49
N ASP A 402 -28.09 -1.52 -27.76
CA ASP A 402 -27.12 -0.55 -28.28
C ASP A 402 -25.74 -1.18 -28.60
N GLY A 403 -25.56 -2.48 -28.32
CA GLY A 403 -24.30 -3.20 -28.48
C GLY A 403 -23.40 -3.17 -27.24
N THR A 404 -23.79 -2.49 -26.15
CA THR A 404 -22.96 -2.38 -24.95
C THR A 404 -22.96 -3.71 -24.17
N PRO A 405 -21.80 -4.37 -23.98
CA PRO A 405 -21.72 -5.61 -23.20
C PRO A 405 -21.84 -5.33 -21.70
N VAL A 406 -22.52 -6.24 -21.00
CA VAL A 406 -22.63 -6.22 -19.54
C VAL A 406 -21.26 -6.52 -18.91
N GLU A 407 -20.96 -5.91 -17.77
CA GLU A 407 -19.66 -6.03 -17.11
C GLU A 407 -19.66 -7.14 -16.04
N ILE A 408 -20.77 -7.35 -15.33
CA ILE A 408 -20.95 -8.44 -14.36
C ILE A 408 -22.33 -9.09 -14.50
N VAL A 409 -22.40 -10.42 -14.43
CA VAL A 409 -23.67 -11.14 -14.37
C VAL A 409 -23.88 -11.73 -12.98
N LEU A 410 -25.00 -11.37 -12.35
CA LEU A 410 -25.38 -11.79 -11.00
C LEU A 410 -26.56 -12.75 -11.05
N ASN A 411 -26.61 -13.68 -10.10
CA ASN A 411 -27.70 -14.64 -9.99
C ASN A 411 -28.95 -13.97 -9.39
N PRO A 412 -30.11 -13.96 -10.09
CA PRO A 412 -31.33 -13.37 -9.56
C PRO A 412 -31.88 -14.13 -8.34
N LEU A 413 -31.60 -15.43 -8.22
CA LEU A 413 -32.12 -16.28 -7.14
C LEU A 413 -31.57 -15.89 -5.75
N GLY A 414 -30.40 -15.24 -5.71
CA GLY A 414 -29.79 -14.78 -4.46
C GLY A 414 -30.56 -13.62 -3.80
N VAL A 415 -31.39 -12.89 -4.55
CA VAL A 415 -32.10 -11.70 -4.03
C VAL A 415 -33.32 -12.08 -3.18
N PRO A 416 -34.27 -12.92 -3.65
CA PRO A 416 -35.44 -13.29 -2.86
C PRO A 416 -35.07 -14.03 -1.57
N SER A 417 -34.11 -14.96 -1.64
CA SER A 417 -33.70 -15.76 -0.48
C SER A 417 -33.06 -14.93 0.64
N ARG A 418 -32.45 -13.79 0.31
CA ARG A 418 -31.76 -12.91 1.29
C ARG A 418 -32.54 -11.65 1.64
N MET A 419 -33.66 -11.42 0.97
CA MET A 419 -34.52 -10.24 1.16
C MET A 419 -33.78 -8.90 1.03
N ASN A 420 -32.71 -8.85 0.23
CA ASN A 420 -31.89 -7.66 0.01
C ASN A 420 -32.27 -6.94 -1.30
N VAL A 421 -33.53 -6.52 -1.38
CA VAL A 421 -34.15 -5.85 -2.54
C VAL A 421 -33.47 -4.51 -2.87
N GLY A 422 -32.81 -3.88 -1.89
CA GLY A 422 -32.09 -2.63 -2.08
C GLY A 422 -31.08 -2.65 -3.24
N GLN A 423 -30.46 -3.79 -3.54
CA GLN A 423 -29.54 -3.92 -4.67
C GLN A 423 -30.23 -3.72 -6.03
N ILE A 424 -31.50 -4.10 -6.15
CA ILE A 424 -32.29 -3.90 -7.38
C ILE A 424 -32.64 -2.41 -7.52
N LEU A 425 -33.03 -1.77 -6.42
CA LEU A 425 -33.31 -0.33 -6.40
C LEU A 425 -32.06 0.48 -6.74
N GLU A 426 -30.90 0.10 -6.19
CA GLU A 426 -29.60 0.68 -6.53
C GLU A 426 -29.31 0.51 -8.03
N THR A 427 -29.52 -0.69 -8.57
CA THR A 427 -29.27 -1.00 -9.99
C THR A 427 -30.09 -0.11 -10.92
N HIS A 428 -31.38 0.06 -10.63
CA HIS A 428 -32.26 0.91 -11.43
C HIS A 428 -31.90 2.40 -11.31
N LEU A 429 -31.65 2.88 -10.09
CA LEU A 429 -31.28 4.28 -9.85
C LEU A 429 -29.92 4.62 -10.48
N GLY A 430 -28.96 3.69 -10.38
CA GLY A 430 -27.65 3.82 -11.01
C GLY A 430 -27.74 3.86 -12.54
N TRP A 431 -28.69 3.13 -13.13
CA TRP A 431 -28.93 3.20 -14.57
C TRP A 431 -29.45 4.56 -15.01
N ALA A 432 -30.47 5.09 -14.33
CA ALA A 432 -30.97 6.44 -14.56
C ALA A 432 -29.86 7.49 -14.36
N GLY A 433 -29.05 7.36 -13.30
CA GLY A 433 -27.96 8.30 -13.01
C GLY A 433 -26.88 8.30 -14.08
N ARG A 434 -26.51 7.12 -14.59
CA ARG A 434 -25.56 7.03 -15.70
C ARG A 434 -26.09 7.65 -16.99
N ALA A 435 -27.36 7.40 -17.33
CA ALA A 435 -27.98 7.91 -18.55
C ALA A 435 -28.15 9.44 -18.51
N LEU A 436 -28.52 10.00 -17.36
CA LEU A 436 -28.69 11.45 -17.17
C LEU A 436 -27.38 12.19 -16.86
N GLY A 437 -26.30 11.47 -16.57
CA GLY A 437 -25.03 12.08 -16.13
C GLY A 437 -25.11 12.70 -14.72
N LEU A 438 -26.01 12.19 -13.86
CA LEU A 438 -26.27 12.71 -12.53
C LEU A 438 -25.70 11.79 -11.43
N LYS A 439 -25.21 12.41 -10.35
CA LYS A 439 -24.90 11.72 -9.09
C LYS A 439 -26.12 11.82 -8.17
N PHE A 440 -26.46 10.71 -7.50
CA PHE A 440 -27.56 10.68 -6.53
C PHE A 440 -27.05 10.43 -5.11
N ALA A 441 -27.63 11.14 -4.15
CA ALA A 441 -27.52 10.84 -2.73
C ALA A 441 -28.87 10.37 -2.22
N THR A 442 -28.93 9.17 -1.64
CA THR A 442 -30.14 8.62 -1.02
C THR A 442 -29.89 8.44 0.49
N PRO A 443 -30.33 9.38 1.33
CA PRO A 443 -30.18 9.26 2.77
C PRO A 443 -30.81 7.99 3.34
N VAL A 444 -30.25 7.49 4.43
CA VAL A 444 -30.79 6.32 5.12
C VAL A 444 -32.16 6.68 5.71
N PHE A 445 -33.18 5.87 5.42
CA PHE A 445 -34.59 6.07 5.82
C PHE A 445 -35.32 7.29 5.22
N ASP A 446 -34.65 8.11 4.41
CA ASP A 446 -35.22 9.25 3.68
C ASP A 446 -34.72 9.25 2.22
N GLY A 447 -34.81 8.07 1.59
CA GLY A 447 -34.27 7.82 0.25
C GLY A 447 -35.29 8.05 -0.86
N ALA A 448 -34.82 7.88 -2.10
CA ALA A 448 -35.67 7.97 -3.29
C ALA A 448 -36.81 6.93 -3.22
N THR A 449 -38.05 7.39 -3.49
CA THR A 449 -39.21 6.49 -3.56
C THR A 449 -39.27 5.76 -4.90
N GLU A 450 -39.99 4.64 -4.97
CA GLU A 450 -40.20 3.91 -6.22
C GLU A 450 -40.82 4.78 -7.33
N ARG A 451 -41.70 5.71 -6.96
CA ARG A 451 -42.31 6.67 -7.91
C ARG A 451 -41.25 7.57 -8.52
N ASN A 452 -40.42 8.21 -7.69
CA ASN A 452 -39.34 9.06 -8.17
C ASN A 452 -38.37 8.28 -9.06
N LEU A 453 -38.09 7.02 -8.73
CA LEU A 453 -37.22 6.17 -9.54
C LEU A 453 -37.82 5.87 -10.92
N LYS A 454 -39.13 5.60 -11.02
CA LYS A 454 -39.82 5.43 -12.31
C LYS A 454 -39.86 6.72 -13.12
N ASP A 455 -40.07 7.85 -12.46
CA ASP A 455 -40.06 9.16 -13.09
C ASP A 455 -38.67 9.46 -13.68
N LEU A 456 -37.60 9.21 -12.91
CA LEU A 456 -36.20 9.35 -13.35
C LEU A 456 -35.84 8.40 -14.49
N LEU A 457 -36.30 7.14 -14.46
CA LEU A 457 -36.10 6.23 -15.58
C LEU A 457 -36.80 6.73 -16.85
N THR A 458 -37.99 7.30 -16.72
CA THR A 458 -38.74 7.87 -17.85
C THR A 458 -38.03 9.09 -18.42
N GLU A 459 -37.53 9.98 -17.55
CA GLU A 459 -36.72 11.14 -17.93
C GLU A 459 -35.42 10.73 -18.64
N ALA A 460 -34.83 9.60 -18.23
CA ALA A 460 -33.63 9.02 -18.83
C ALA A 460 -33.90 8.25 -20.14
N GLU A 461 -35.13 8.24 -20.65
CA GLU A 461 -35.56 7.43 -21.81
C GLU A 461 -35.35 5.91 -21.63
N LEU A 462 -35.36 5.45 -20.38
CA LEU A 462 -35.20 4.04 -20.00
C LEU A 462 -36.55 3.40 -19.64
N PRO A 463 -36.67 2.06 -19.73
CA PRO A 463 -37.88 1.35 -19.33
C PRO A 463 -38.20 1.55 -17.84
N GLN A 464 -39.43 1.94 -17.51
CA GLN A 464 -39.89 2.11 -16.12
C GLN A 464 -39.80 0.82 -15.28
N SER A 465 -39.76 -0.35 -15.92
CA SER A 465 -39.58 -1.64 -15.26
C SER A 465 -38.15 -1.87 -14.77
N GLY A 466 -37.17 -1.08 -15.23
CA GLY A 466 -35.74 -1.33 -15.04
C GLY A 466 -35.25 -2.58 -15.77
N LYS A 467 -36.04 -3.08 -16.74
CA LYS A 467 -35.73 -4.28 -17.53
C LYS A 467 -35.64 -3.95 -19.00
N THR A 468 -34.72 -4.63 -19.69
CA THR A 468 -34.58 -4.54 -21.14
C THR A 468 -34.28 -5.91 -21.76
N THR A 469 -34.43 -6.01 -23.08
CA THR A 469 -34.02 -7.19 -23.83
C THR A 469 -32.50 -7.19 -23.94
N LEU A 470 -31.87 -8.29 -23.51
CA LEU A 470 -30.46 -8.54 -23.76
C LEU A 470 -30.33 -9.55 -24.90
N HIS A 471 -29.15 -9.58 -25.53
CA HIS A 471 -28.78 -10.57 -26.53
C HIS A 471 -27.64 -11.45 -26.00
N ASP A 472 -27.66 -12.75 -26.32
CA ASP A 472 -26.57 -13.66 -25.98
C ASP A 472 -25.35 -13.30 -26.86
N GLY A 473 -24.20 -13.01 -26.24
CA GLY A 473 -22.96 -12.72 -26.96
C GLY A 473 -22.48 -13.88 -27.84
N ILE A 474 -22.81 -15.11 -27.48
CA ILE A 474 -22.31 -16.31 -28.15
C ILE A 474 -23.17 -16.68 -29.36
N THR A 475 -24.49 -16.57 -29.26
CA THR A 475 -25.41 -16.93 -30.36
C THR A 475 -25.92 -15.73 -31.15
N GLY A 476 -25.92 -14.53 -30.54
CA GLY A 476 -26.54 -13.32 -31.06
C GLY A 476 -28.05 -13.25 -30.88
N GLU A 477 -28.68 -14.31 -30.35
CA GLU A 477 -30.13 -14.37 -30.17
C GLU A 477 -30.58 -13.52 -28.97
N ALA A 478 -31.77 -12.91 -29.09
CA ALA A 478 -32.37 -12.18 -27.98
C ALA A 478 -32.88 -13.15 -26.91
N PHE A 479 -32.69 -12.80 -25.63
CA PHE A 479 -33.30 -13.57 -24.53
C PHE A 479 -34.82 -13.44 -24.55
N GLU A 480 -35.51 -14.54 -24.23
CA GLU A 480 -36.98 -14.62 -24.25
C GLU A 480 -37.65 -13.65 -23.28
N GLN A 481 -37.01 -13.39 -22.13
CA GLN A 481 -37.53 -12.51 -21.09
C GLN A 481 -36.66 -11.25 -20.96
N GLN A 482 -37.31 -10.13 -20.65
CA GLN A 482 -36.60 -8.91 -20.29
C GLN A 482 -35.88 -9.08 -18.96
N ILE A 483 -34.62 -8.66 -18.92
CA ILE A 483 -33.70 -8.86 -17.81
C ILE A 483 -33.49 -7.53 -17.10
N THR A 484 -33.39 -7.57 -15.78
CA THR A 484 -33.03 -6.39 -14.98
C THR A 484 -31.57 -6.06 -15.23
N VAL A 485 -31.32 -4.84 -15.70
CA VAL A 485 -29.99 -4.32 -16.00
C VAL A 485 -29.81 -2.96 -15.32
N GLY A 486 -28.58 -2.58 -15.01
CA GLY A 486 -28.28 -1.23 -14.54
C GLY A 486 -26.92 -1.16 -13.85
N TYR A 487 -26.65 -0.05 -13.17
CA TYR A 487 -25.35 0.15 -12.51
C TYR A 487 -25.45 -0.10 -11.02
N ILE A 488 -24.58 -0.97 -10.50
CA ILE A 488 -24.46 -1.24 -9.07
C ILE A 488 -23.04 -0.93 -8.59
N TYR A 489 -22.90 -0.48 -7.34
CA TYR A 489 -21.61 -0.21 -6.75
C TYR A 489 -20.99 -1.47 -6.16
N MET A 490 -19.95 -1.99 -6.81
CA MET A 490 -19.26 -3.23 -6.45
C MET A 490 -17.87 -2.97 -5.88
N LEU A 491 -17.53 -3.73 -4.84
CA LEU A 491 -16.26 -3.70 -4.13
C LEU A 491 -15.47 -4.99 -4.35
N LYS A 492 -14.15 -4.88 -4.48
CA LYS A 492 -13.20 -5.99 -4.34
C LYS A 492 -12.81 -6.10 -2.86
N LEU A 493 -13.03 -7.26 -2.25
CA LEU A 493 -12.65 -7.50 -0.86
C LEU A 493 -11.17 -7.88 -0.76
N SER A 494 -10.57 -7.67 0.42
CA SER A 494 -9.19 -8.10 0.72
C SER A 494 -9.00 -9.62 0.78
N HIS A 495 -10.05 -10.40 0.56
CA HIS A 495 -10.01 -11.86 0.52
C HIS A 495 -9.57 -12.36 -0.86
N LEU A 496 -8.29 -12.18 -1.16
CA LEU A 496 -7.68 -12.56 -2.43
C LEU A 496 -7.34 -14.05 -2.47
N VAL A 497 -7.42 -14.65 -3.65
CA VAL A 497 -7.15 -16.09 -3.81
C VAL A 497 -5.66 -16.41 -3.63
N ASP A 498 -4.75 -15.55 -4.10
CA ASP A 498 -3.29 -15.74 -3.97
C ASP A 498 -2.84 -15.86 -2.51
N ASP A 499 -3.49 -15.14 -1.61
CA ASP A 499 -3.19 -15.22 -0.18
C ASP A 499 -3.65 -16.54 0.41
N LYS A 500 -4.70 -17.15 -0.15
CA LYS A 500 -5.34 -18.37 0.36
C LYS A 500 -4.78 -19.65 -0.24
N ILE A 501 -4.27 -19.62 -1.46
CA ILE A 501 -3.64 -20.78 -2.08
C ILE A 501 -2.43 -21.17 -1.23
N HIS A 502 -2.42 -22.42 -0.79
CA HIS A 502 -1.35 -23.03 -0.02
C HIS A 502 -1.29 -24.52 -0.32
N ALA A 503 -0.11 -24.99 -0.70
CA ALA A 503 0.17 -26.39 -0.98
C ALA A 503 1.50 -26.76 -0.33
N ARG A 504 1.56 -27.98 0.21
CA ARG A 504 2.74 -28.54 0.84
C ARG A 504 2.90 -29.98 0.37
N SER A 505 4.10 -30.31 -0.08
CA SER A 505 4.54 -31.70 -0.24
C SER A 505 5.32 -32.13 1.02
N ILE A 506 6.53 -31.62 1.17
CA ILE A 506 7.39 -31.77 2.35
C ILE A 506 7.70 -30.38 2.91
N GLY A 507 8.07 -30.30 4.19
CA GLY A 507 8.36 -29.03 4.83
C GLY A 507 8.96 -29.20 6.21
N PRO A 508 9.10 -28.11 6.97
CA PRO A 508 9.61 -28.18 8.32
C PRO A 508 8.64 -28.91 9.25
N TYR A 509 9.22 -29.46 10.32
CA TYR A 509 8.53 -30.23 11.35
C TYR A 509 8.79 -29.62 12.72
N SER A 510 7.85 -29.83 13.64
CA SER A 510 7.97 -29.48 15.04
C SER A 510 9.09 -30.27 15.71
N LEU A 511 9.90 -29.61 16.53
CA LEU A 511 10.98 -30.28 17.27
C LEU A 511 10.45 -31.27 18.31
N ILE A 512 9.28 -30.98 18.89
CA ILE A 512 8.72 -31.78 20.00
C ILE A 512 7.88 -32.92 19.45
N THR A 513 6.86 -32.59 18.64
CA THR A 513 5.87 -33.57 18.19
C THR A 513 6.25 -34.26 16.89
N GLN A 514 7.32 -33.81 16.21
CA GLN A 514 7.72 -34.27 14.88
C GLN A 514 6.66 -34.11 13.77
N GLN A 515 5.53 -33.47 14.06
CA GLN A 515 4.47 -33.18 13.10
C GLN A 515 4.82 -32.03 12.16
N PRO A 516 4.24 -31.98 10.96
CA PRO A 516 4.25 -30.80 10.11
C PRO A 516 3.95 -29.52 10.89
N LEU A 517 4.76 -28.46 10.69
CA LEU A 517 4.42 -27.16 11.25
C LEU A 517 3.07 -26.66 10.73
N GLY A 518 2.44 -25.72 11.43
CA GLY A 518 1.16 -25.14 11.07
C GLY A 518 1.30 -23.84 10.27
N GLY A 519 0.40 -23.61 9.32
CA GLY A 519 0.23 -22.32 8.65
C GLY A 519 1.16 -22.06 7.47
N LYS A 520 0.70 -21.21 6.53
CA LYS A 520 1.38 -20.88 5.27
C LYS A 520 2.77 -20.27 5.47
N ALA A 521 2.94 -19.40 6.46
CA ALA A 521 4.19 -18.71 6.74
C ALA A 521 5.36 -19.67 7.08
N GLN A 522 5.05 -20.84 7.64
CA GLN A 522 6.03 -21.88 7.97
C GLN A 522 6.02 -23.03 6.97
N PHE A 523 5.37 -22.85 5.81
CA PHE A 523 5.15 -23.92 4.84
C PHE A 523 4.49 -25.16 5.50
N GLY A 524 3.48 -24.89 6.32
CA GLY A 524 2.84 -25.86 7.20
C GLY A 524 1.87 -26.83 6.52
N GLY A 525 1.53 -27.92 7.20
CA GLY A 525 0.53 -28.88 6.73
C GLY A 525 -0.90 -28.45 7.05
N GLN A 526 -1.87 -29.04 6.34
CA GLN A 526 -3.28 -28.96 6.71
C GLN A 526 -3.53 -29.81 7.97
N ARG A 527 -4.37 -29.29 8.86
CA ARG A 527 -4.81 -30.05 10.02
C ARG A 527 -5.86 -31.07 9.57
N PHE A 528 -5.57 -32.34 9.78
CA PHE A 528 -6.53 -33.43 9.65
C PHE A 528 -7.05 -33.75 11.06
N GLY A 529 -8.30 -33.39 11.34
CA GLY A 529 -8.89 -33.46 12.67
C GLY A 529 -9.72 -34.71 12.89
N GLU A 530 -10.30 -34.79 14.09
CA GLU A 530 -11.14 -35.92 14.52
C GLU A 530 -12.36 -36.13 13.60
N MET A 531 -13.02 -35.07 13.15
CA MET A 531 -14.18 -35.17 12.25
C MET A 531 -13.79 -35.73 10.88
N GLU A 532 -12.61 -35.38 10.36
CA GLU A 532 -12.12 -35.94 9.10
C GLU A 532 -11.69 -37.41 9.24
N VAL A 533 -11.18 -37.81 10.42
CA VAL A 533 -10.90 -39.20 10.75
C VAL A 533 -12.18 -40.04 10.73
N TRP A 534 -13.24 -39.59 11.41
CA TRP A 534 -14.54 -40.27 11.40
C TRP A 534 -15.11 -40.44 9.99
N ALA A 535 -14.90 -39.45 9.13
CA ALA A 535 -15.34 -39.54 7.74
C ALA A 535 -14.63 -40.72 7.03
N LEU A 536 -13.32 -40.89 7.19
CA LEU A 536 -12.59 -42.00 6.58
C LEU A 536 -12.94 -43.36 7.20
N GLU A 537 -13.17 -43.41 8.51
CA GLU A 537 -13.63 -44.61 9.21
C GLU A 537 -14.99 -45.08 8.67
N ALA A 538 -15.92 -44.14 8.43
CA ALA A 538 -17.24 -44.44 7.89
C ALA A 538 -17.18 -45.06 6.47
N TYR A 539 -16.17 -44.69 5.67
CA TYR A 539 -15.92 -45.31 4.36
C TYR A 539 -15.15 -46.64 4.44
N GLY A 540 -14.61 -47.01 5.61
CA GLY A 540 -13.73 -48.16 5.75
C GLY A 540 -12.35 -47.96 5.10
N ALA A 541 -11.91 -46.71 4.91
CA ALA A 541 -10.66 -46.35 4.24
C ALA A 541 -9.44 -46.48 5.19
N ALA A 542 -9.21 -47.69 5.71
CA ALA A 542 -8.22 -47.97 6.75
C ALA A 542 -6.78 -47.57 6.36
N TYR A 543 -6.33 -47.95 5.15
CA TYR A 543 -4.97 -47.62 4.68
C TYR A 543 -4.77 -46.10 4.48
N THR A 544 -5.78 -45.40 3.96
CA THR A 544 -5.71 -43.94 3.78
C THR A 544 -5.61 -43.24 5.13
N LEU A 545 -6.37 -43.70 6.11
CA LEU A 545 -6.33 -43.18 7.47
C LEU A 545 -4.98 -43.46 8.14
N GLN A 546 -4.47 -44.70 8.01
CA GLN A 546 -3.18 -45.10 8.55
C GLN A 546 -2.07 -44.23 7.95
N GLU A 547 -2.04 -44.02 6.63
CA GLU A 547 -1.06 -43.16 5.97
C GLU A 547 -1.07 -41.71 6.49
N LEU A 548 -2.27 -41.13 6.64
CA LEU A 548 -2.46 -39.76 7.14
C LEU A 548 -1.99 -39.57 8.58
N LEU A 549 -2.23 -40.56 9.44
CA LEU A 549 -1.87 -40.52 10.86
C LEU A 549 -0.42 -40.90 11.15
N THR A 550 0.30 -41.46 10.18
CA THR A 550 1.67 -41.98 10.36
C THR A 550 2.66 -41.26 9.43
N VAL A 551 2.91 -41.80 8.25
CA VAL A 551 3.96 -41.40 7.29
C VAL A 551 3.76 -40.02 6.69
N LYS A 552 2.54 -39.49 6.66
CA LYS A 552 2.26 -38.09 6.27
C LYS A 552 2.37 -37.09 7.43
N SER A 553 2.57 -37.59 8.65
CA SER A 553 2.59 -36.80 9.89
C SER A 553 3.93 -36.96 10.63
N ASP A 554 3.98 -37.86 11.60
CA ASP A 554 4.98 -37.91 12.68
C ASP A 554 5.71 -39.26 12.78
N ASP A 555 5.56 -40.16 11.82
CA ASP A 555 6.50 -41.27 11.64
C ASP A 555 7.77 -40.77 10.93
N VAL A 556 8.83 -40.53 11.71
CA VAL A 556 10.09 -39.92 11.24
C VAL A 556 10.84 -40.81 10.25
N GLU A 557 10.88 -42.12 10.49
CA GLU A 557 11.55 -43.06 9.61
C GLU A 557 10.67 -43.38 8.39
N GLY A 558 9.39 -43.66 8.62
CA GLY A 558 8.45 -44.02 7.57
C GLY A 558 8.27 -42.92 6.54
N ARG A 559 8.22 -41.64 6.94
CA ARG A 559 8.13 -40.52 5.98
C ARG A 559 9.35 -40.37 5.07
N SER A 560 10.53 -40.80 5.53
CA SER A 560 11.76 -40.77 4.72
C SER A 560 11.77 -41.92 3.73
N LYS A 561 11.43 -43.14 4.21
CA LYS A 561 11.33 -44.35 3.38
C LYS A 561 10.27 -44.21 2.30
N ILE A 562 9.09 -43.69 2.63
CA ILE A 562 8.01 -43.50 1.64
C ILE A 562 8.41 -42.48 0.57
N TYR A 563 9.13 -41.42 0.94
CA TYR A 563 9.62 -40.43 -0.03
C TYR A 563 10.60 -41.09 -1.00
N GLU A 564 11.56 -41.87 -0.49
CA GLU A 564 12.48 -42.64 -1.34
C GLU A 564 11.75 -43.64 -2.23
N ALA A 565 10.78 -44.38 -1.70
CA ALA A 565 9.99 -45.35 -2.46
C ALA A 565 9.21 -44.67 -3.60
N ILE A 566 8.57 -43.53 -3.32
CA ILE A 566 7.86 -42.73 -4.34
C ILE A 566 8.82 -42.27 -5.44
N VAL A 567 10.02 -41.81 -5.08
CA VAL A 567 11.03 -41.36 -6.06
C VAL A 567 11.56 -42.52 -6.91
N LYS A 568 11.73 -43.70 -6.32
CA LYS A 568 12.19 -44.92 -7.01
C LYS A 568 11.08 -45.61 -7.81
N GLY A 569 9.81 -45.32 -7.50
CA GLY A 569 8.66 -46.02 -8.06
C GLY A 569 8.37 -47.37 -7.40
N ASP A 570 8.87 -47.59 -6.18
CA ASP A 570 8.70 -48.81 -5.41
C ASP A 570 7.46 -48.75 -4.51
N VAL A 571 6.98 -49.93 -4.08
CA VAL A 571 5.91 -50.03 -3.08
C VAL A 571 6.49 -49.69 -1.71
N PRO A 572 5.89 -48.76 -0.95
CA PRO A 572 6.40 -48.41 0.37
C PRO A 572 6.21 -49.55 1.38
N ASP A 573 7.12 -49.60 2.36
CA ASP A 573 7.03 -50.51 3.51
C ASP A 573 5.84 -50.14 4.42
N ASP A 574 5.45 -51.07 5.30
CA ASP A 574 4.44 -50.82 6.32
C ASP A 574 4.86 -49.68 7.28
N PRO A 575 3.91 -48.82 7.68
CA PRO A 575 4.19 -47.67 8.53
C PRO A 575 4.59 -48.08 9.96
N GLY A 576 5.44 -47.26 10.58
CA GLY A 576 5.90 -47.44 11.96
C GLY A 576 4.95 -46.86 13.00
N LEU A 577 5.47 -46.69 14.22
CA LEU A 577 4.75 -46.05 15.32
C LEU A 577 4.85 -44.52 15.23
N PRO A 578 3.74 -43.78 15.40
CA PRO A 578 3.76 -42.32 15.49
C PRO A 578 4.61 -41.81 16.64
N GLU A 579 5.39 -40.74 16.40
CA GLU A 579 6.18 -40.14 17.47
C GLU A 579 5.31 -39.47 18.55
N SER A 580 4.13 -38.97 18.21
CA SER A 580 3.17 -38.47 19.21
C SER A 580 2.77 -39.54 20.24
N PHE A 581 2.67 -40.81 19.82
CA PHE A 581 2.40 -41.91 20.72
C PHE A 581 3.61 -42.20 21.62
N ASN A 582 4.83 -42.17 21.07
CA ASN A 582 6.05 -42.31 21.86
C ASN A 582 6.17 -41.20 22.92
N VAL A 583 5.90 -39.95 22.54
CA VAL A 583 5.88 -38.80 23.46
C VAL A 583 4.87 -39.04 24.59
N LEU A 584 3.64 -39.47 24.26
CA LEU A 584 2.62 -39.80 25.26
C LEU A 584 3.10 -40.88 26.25
N VAL A 585 3.69 -41.97 25.76
CA VAL A 585 4.23 -43.03 26.63
C VAL A 585 5.31 -42.48 27.56
N ARG A 586 6.21 -41.64 27.05
CA ARG A 586 7.27 -41.01 27.86
C ARG A 586 6.72 -40.03 28.89
N GLU A 587 5.68 -39.27 28.54
CA GLU A 587 5.00 -38.38 29.47
C GLU A 587 4.32 -39.17 30.60
N LEU A 588 3.64 -40.28 30.30
CA LEU A 588 3.05 -41.16 31.33
C LEU A 588 4.12 -41.79 32.23
N GLN A 589 5.23 -42.27 31.65
CA GLN A 589 6.37 -42.79 32.41
C GLN A 589 7.00 -41.73 33.32
N SER A 590 7.03 -40.47 32.88
CA SER A 590 7.54 -39.36 33.71
C SER A 590 6.67 -39.08 34.94
N LEU A 591 5.40 -39.49 34.92
CA LEU A 591 4.48 -39.47 36.07
C LEU A 591 4.66 -40.70 36.98
N CYS A 592 5.71 -41.50 36.77
CA CYS A 592 5.97 -42.77 37.46
C CYS A 592 4.90 -43.85 37.21
N LEU A 593 4.20 -43.78 36.08
CA LEU A 593 3.32 -44.86 35.62
C LEU A 593 4.12 -45.84 34.78
N ASP A 594 4.03 -47.13 35.09
CA ASP A 594 4.67 -48.18 34.30
C ASP A 594 3.79 -48.50 33.08
N VAL A 595 4.25 -48.08 31.90
CA VAL A 595 3.56 -48.26 30.63
C VAL A 595 4.52 -48.92 29.66
N GLU A 596 4.19 -50.15 29.26
CA GLU A 596 4.98 -50.96 28.32
C GLU A 596 4.14 -51.38 27.11
N LEU A 597 4.78 -51.39 25.94
CA LEU A 597 4.20 -51.98 24.73
C LEU A 597 4.46 -53.49 24.74
N LEU A 598 3.44 -54.26 25.07
CA LEU A 598 3.50 -55.72 24.96
C LEU A 598 3.51 -56.11 23.48
N LYS A 599 4.64 -56.65 23.00
CA LYS A 599 4.69 -57.27 21.67
C LYS A 599 3.75 -58.47 21.66
N THR A 600 2.71 -58.39 20.85
CA THR A 600 1.78 -59.50 20.63
C THR A 600 2.26 -60.36 19.47
#